data_AF-A0A660KVF5-F1
#
_entry.id   AF-A0A660KVF5-F1
#
_cell.length_a   1.000
_cell.length_b   1.000
_cell.length_c   1.000
_cell.angle_alpha   90.00
_cell.angle_beta   90.00
_cell.angle_gamma   90.00
#
_symmetry.space_group_name_H-M   'P 1'
#
loop_
_entity.id
_entity.type
_entity.pdbx_description
1 polymer ?
#
loop_
_entity_poly.entity_id
_entity_poly.type
_entity_poly.pdbx_seq_one_letter_code
_entity_poly.pdbx_strand_id
1 'polypeptide(L)'
;MFRFDREAIFGHPRLRLFDDILPLHAYLDDLERHINEIFVAQGERVVQRGRVVALRSTDRGRLVSAFKAGLYLGKYHDLGNRTRFLKRMVAAEHSYEPIRGETVLFLFVGVGKPVYDHLVTYSVGRVTRIAAGQRANLPWGYEVPAEARDPERYVRENVPRLRQLLLEVLEGKSGEPMQALRSAYPVGYVMPPFLLEFGEEALIKNVFRQRLFEPGAQGATAEVVRDMLDCVFALDREKWEVLVDYHGPHVQRWRRAMRRLRDEELTAEEVFRRYGFPVEEEEEGWVRIPKGVSLYEVLLETVGKLPPTFWEKQEREDGGSKDT
;
A
#
# COMPACT_ATOMS: atom_id res chain seq x y z
N MET A 1 -10.45 22.39 -7.30
CA MET A 1 -11.54 21.46 -7.64
C MET A 1 -10.92 20.10 -7.91
N PHE A 2 -11.38 19.06 -7.22
CA PHE A 2 -11.03 17.66 -7.44
C PHE A 2 -11.81 17.12 -8.64
N ARG A 3 -11.17 16.26 -9.44
CA ARG A 3 -11.81 15.48 -10.50
C ARG A 3 -11.30 14.05 -10.43
N PHE A 4 -12.18 13.07 -10.60
CA PHE A 4 -11.77 11.68 -10.67
C PHE A 4 -10.95 11.44 -11.93
N ASP A 5 -9.80 10.79 -11.76
CA ASP A 5 -9.18 10.02 -12.82
C ASP A 5 -9.99 8.73 -13.01
N ARG A 6 -10.95 8.80 -13.93
CA ARG A 6 -11.84 7.69 -14.25
C ARG A 6 -11.09 6.58 -15.00
N GLU A 7 -10.08 6.94 -15.79
CA GLU A 7 -9.32 5.97 -16.59
C GLU A 7 -8.58 4.98 -15.69
N ALA A 8 -8.04 5.46 -14.56
CA ALA A 8 -7.44 4.62 -13.53
C ALA A 8 -8.40 3.56 -12.94
N ILE A 9 -9.71 3.71 -13.10
CA ILE A 9 -10.74 2.79 -12.60
C ILE A 9 -11.30 1.94 -13.74
N PHE A 10 -11.82 2.57 -14.80
CA PHE A 10 -12.49 1.85 -15.90
C PHE A 10 -11.51 1.19 -16.86
N GLY A 11 -10.32 1.76 -17.04
CA GLY A 11 -9.25 1.21 -17.89
C GLY A 11 -8.42 0.11 -17.21
N HIS A 12 -8.71 -0.23 -15.95
CA HIS A 12 -7.89 -1.17 -15.20
C HIS A 12 -7.99 -2.61 -15.79
N PRO A 13 -6.87 -3.25 -16.19
CA PRO A 13 -6.89 -4.46 -17.02
C PRO A 13 -7.55 -5.68 -16.35
N ARG A 14 -7.53 -5.74 -15.01
CA ARG A 14 -8.15 -6.83 -14.23
C ARG A 14 -9.60 -6.58 -13.84
N LEU A 15 -10.15 -5.39 -14.07
CA LEU A 15 -11.52 -5.09 -13.69
C LEU A 15 -12.48 -5.42 -14.84
N ARG A 16 -13.63 -5.98 -14.48
CA ARG A 16 -14.81 -6.16 -15.33
C ARG A 16 -15.97 -5.51 -14.61
N LEU A 17 -16.16 -4.23 -14.86
CA LEU A 17 -17.22 -3.42 -14.24
C LEU A 17 -18.56 -3.64 -14.96
N PHE A 18 -19.66 -3.43 -14.24
CA PHE A 18 -21.02 -3.56 -14.76
C PHE A 18 -21.65 -2.18 -14.99
N ASP A 19 -20.95 -1.32 -15.70
CA ASP A 19 -21.37 0.03 -16.07
C ASP A 19 -22.55 0.08 -17.06
N ASP A 20 -22.87 -1.07 -17.66
CA ASP A 20 -24.02 -1.26 -18.52
C ASP A 20 -25.30 -1.68 -17.76
N ILE A 21 -25.17 -2.12 -16.51
CA ILE A 21 -26.31 -2.46 -15.62
C ILE A 21 -26.47 -1.41 -14.53
N LEU A 22 -25.36 -0.94 -13.97
CA LEU A 22 -25.32 0.03 -12.90
C LEU A 22 -24.87 1.38 -13.46
N PRO A 23 -25.46 2.52 -13.05
CA PRO A 23 -25.09 3.84 -13.55
C PRO A 23 -23.79 4.33 -12.88
N LEU A 24 -22.69 3.59 -13.03
CA LEU A 24 -21.42 3.81 -12.34
C LEU A 24 -20.81 5.18 -12.65
N HIS A 25 -20.95 5.68 -13.88
CA HIS A 25 -20.50 7.02 -14.24
C HIS A 25 -21.23 8.11 -13.45
N ALA A 26 -22.56 8.01 -13.32
CA ALA A 26 -23.37 8.95 -12.57
C ALA A 26 -23.05 8.88 -11.06
N TYR A 27 -22.84 7.68 -10.52
CA TYR A 27 -22.39 7.53 -9.13
C TYR A 27 -21.04 8.20 -8.88
N LEU A 28 -20.10 8.15 -9.83
CA LEU A 28 -18.84 8.86 -9.71
C LEU A 28 -18.99 10.38 -9.89
N ASP A 29 -19.92 10.86 -10.72
CA ASP A 29 -20.22 12.29 -10.83
C ASP A 29 -20.79 12.83 -9.51
N ASP A 30 -21.70 12.07 -8.88
CA ASP A 30 -22.25 12.42 -7.57
C ASP A 30 -21.19 12.39 -6.47
N LEU A 31 -20.34 11.36 -6.45
CA LEU A 31 -19.21 11.30 -5.52
C LEU A 31 -18.24 12.47 -5.73
N GLU A 32 -17.90 12.82 -6.98
CA GLU A 32 -17.00 13.93 -7.29
C GLU A 32 -17.55 15.25 -6.76
N ARG A 33 -18.84 15.51 -7.03
CA ARG A 33 -19.54 16.70 -6.56
C ARG A 33 -19.48 16.80 -5.04
N HIS A 34 -19.87 15.74 -4.33
CA HIS A 34 -19.88 15.75 -2.87
C HIS A 34 -18.48 15.78 -2.25
N ILE A 35 -17.46 15.18 -2.88
CA ILE A 35 -16.06 15.33 -2.44
C ILE A 35 -15.63 16.79 -2.52
N ASN A 36 -15.98 17.49 -3.60
CA ASN A 36 -15.67 18.91 -3.76
C ASN A 36 -16.40 19.76 -2.70
N GLU A 37 -17.68 19.50 -2.46
CA GLU A 37 -18.51 20.24 -1.50
C GLU A 37 -18.07 20.03 -0.04
N ILE A 38 -17.73 18.78 0.34
CA ILE A 38 -17.48 18.41 1.73
C ILE A 38 -16.02 18.60 2.12
N PHE A 39 -15.07 18.23 1.25
CA PHE A 39 -13.65 18.23 1.58
C PHE A 39 -12.93 19.43 0.95
N VAL A 40 -13.00 19.58 -0.37
CA VAL A 40 -12.25 20.62 -1.08
C VAL A 40 -12.68 22.03 -0.65
N ALA A 41 -13.99 22.27 -0.50
CA ALA A 41 -14.52 23.55 -0.03
C ALA A 41 -14.08 23.90 1.41
N GLN A 42 -13.74 22.90 2.23
CA GLN A 42 -13.19 23.05 3.58
C GLN A 42 -11.66 23.18 3.59
N GLY A 43 -11.04 23.36 2.41
CA GLY A 43 -9.61 23.51 2.24
C GLY A 43 -8.83 22.19 2.32
N GLU A 44 -9.49 21.03 2.26
CA GLU A 44 -8.79 19.74 2.15
C GLU A 44 -8.11 19.58 0.80
N ARG A 45 -6.87 19.09 0.84
CA ARG A 45 -6.15 18.69 -0.37
C ARG A 45 -6.50 17.24 -0.69
N VAL A 46 -7.53 17.06 -1.49
CA VAL A 46 -7.93 15.72 -1.97
C VAL A 46 -6.99 15.27 -3.09
N VAL A 47 -6.50 14.04 -3.01
CA VAL A 47 -5.59 13.45 -4.01
C VAL A 47 -6.05 12.05 -4.38
N GLN A 48 -6.05 11.74 -5.67
CA GLN A 48 -6.23 10.38 -6.19
C GLN A 48 -4.91 9.82 -6.73
N ARG A 49 -4.67 8.53 -6.47
CA ARG A 49 -3.70 7.68 -7.17
C ARG A 49 -4.36 6.34 -7.45
N GLY A 50 -4.33 5.94 -8.72
CA GLY A 50 -5.00 4.72 -9.15
C GLY A 50 -6.46 4.66 -8.66
N ARG A 51 -6.75 3.64 -7.88
CA ARG A 51 -8.09 3.32 -7.35
C ARG A 51 -8.36 3.88 -5.95
N VAL A 52 -7.45 4.69 -5.42
CA VAL A 52 -7.49 5.25 -4.07
C VAL A 52 -7.56 6.77 -4.10
N VAL A 53 -8.41 7.36 -3.27
CA VAL A 53 -8.50 8.80 -3.05
C VAL A 53 -8.26 9.11 -1.57
N ALA A 54 -7.23 9.88 -1.26
CA ALA A 54 -7.06 10.46 0.07
C ALA A 54 -7.92 11.72 0.19
N LEU A 55 -8.94 11.67 1.05
CA LEU A 55 -9.94 12.72 1.23
C LEU A 55 -9.52 13.76 2.28
N ARG A 56 -8.85 13.31 3.34
CA ARG A 56 -8.45 14.15 4.48
C ARG A 56 -7.19 13.61 5.12
N SER A 57 -6.31 14.52 5.56
CA SER A 57 -5.22 14.24 6.49
C SER A 57 -5.30 15.21 7.66
N THR A 58 -5.16 14.71 8.89
CA THR A 58 -5.32 15.55 10.09
C THR A 58 -4.08 16.39 10.39
N ASP A 59 -2.88 15.91 10.08
CA ASP A 59 -1.62 16.62 10.34
C ASP A 59 -1.27 17.62 9.23
N ARG A 60 -2.19 18.55 8.97
CA ARG A 60 -2.06 19.53 7.89
C ARG A 60 -0.83 20.41 8.10
N GLY A 61 0.06 20.42 7.11
CA GLY A 61 1.29 21.21 7.15
C GLY A 61 2.22 20.86 8.31
N ARG A 62 2.12 19.65 8.88
CA ARG A 62 2.92 19.17 10.03
C ARG A 62 2.76 20.00 11.30
N LEU A 63 1.67 20.74 11.44
CA LEU A 63 1.48 21.66 12.57
C LEU A 63 1.24 20.91 13.87
N VAL A 64 0.40 19.87 13.84
CA VAL A 64 0.05 19.12 15.05
C VAL A 64 1.22 18.24 15.48
N SER A 65 1.89 17.59 14.53
CA SER A 65 3.10 16.83 14.82
C SER A 65 4.25 17.72 15.32
N ALA A 66 4.43 18.93 14.78
CA ALA A 66 5.40 19.91 15.31
C ALA A 66 5.11 20.29 16.76
N PHE A 67 3.84 20.60 17.05
CA PHE A 67 3.38 20.97 18.39
C PHE A 67 3.60 19.82 19.38
N LYS A 68 3.15 18.60 19.04
CA LYS A 68 3.34 17.39 19.86
C LYS A 68 4.82 17.09 20.10
N ALA A 69 5.66 17.19 19.07
CA ALA A 69 7.11 17.01 19.20
C ALA A 69 7.76 18.08 20.11
N GLY A 70 7.27 19.32 20.05
CA GLY A 70 7.71 20.39 20.93
C GLY A 70 7.34 20.15 22.39
N LEU A 71 6.11 19.71 22.66
CA LEU A 71 5.69 19.31 24.00
C LEU A 71 6.52 18.16 24.54
N TYR A 72 6.69 17.10 23.74
CA TYR A 72 7.46 15.91 24.11
C TYR A 72 8.90 16.25 24.52
N LEU A 73 9.53 17.22 23.83
CA LEU A 73 10.91 17.64 24.07
C LEU A 73 11.05 18.89 24.97
N GLY A 74 9.96 19.36 25.59
CA GLY A 74 9.96 20.55 26.45
C GLY A 74 10.36 21.85 25.75
N LYS A 75 10.17 21.95 24.42
CA LYS A 75 10.55 23.11 23.59
C LYS A 75 9.39 24.10 23.41
N TYR A 76 8.83 24.57 24.53
CA TYR A 76 7.65 25.44 24.56
C TYR A 76 7.81 26.78 23.82
N HIS A 77 9.04 27.29 23.69
CA HIS A 77 9.34 28.54 22.96
C HIS A 77 9.29 28.38 21.43
N ASP A 78 9.21 27.16 20.90
CA ASP A 78 9.31 26.87 19.47
C ASP A 78 8.39 25.70 19.09
N LEU A 79 7.13 25.70 19.53
CA LEU A 79 6.19 24.60 19.27
C LEU A 79 5.84 24.45 17.78
N GLY A 80 6.07 25.48 16.95
CA GLY A 80 5.79 25.47 15.51
C GLY A 80 6.86 24.82 14.63
N ASN A 81 7.94 24.28 15.20
CA ASN A 81 9.06 23.73 14.42
C ASN A 81 8.72 22.41 13.70
N ARG A 82 8.29 22.54 12.45
CA ARG A 82 7.90 21.43 11.56
C ARG A 82 9.02 20.46 11.22
N THR A 83 10.27 20.86 11.39
CA THR A 83 11.43 20.01 11.07
C THR A 83 11.85 19.12 12.23
N ARG A 84 11.48 19.49 13.47
CA ARG A 84 11.95 18.81 14.70
C ARG A 84 11.59 17.33 14.70
N PHE A 85 10.33 17.01 14.41
CA PHE A 85 9.87 15.63 14.40
C PHE A 85 10.70 14.79 13.40
N LEU A 86 10.79 15.23 12.15
CA LEU A 86 11.47 14.49 11.09
C LEU A 86 12.99 14.39 11.32
N LYS A 87 13.66 15.52 11.58
CA LYS A 87 15.14 15.57 11.58
C LYS A 87 15.78 15.22 12.92
N ARG A 88 15.04 15.28 14.03
CA ARG A 88 15.61 15.03 15.37
C ARG A 88 15.00 13.84 16.09
N MET A 89 13.71 13.55 15.86
CA MET A 89 13.06 12.43 16.53
C MET A 89 13.11 11.17 15.68
N VAL A 90 12.57 11.22 14.45
CA VAL A 90 12.60 10.06 13.54
C VAL A 90 14.04 9.63 13.25
N ALA A 91 14.92 10.59 12.95
CA ALA A 91 16.32 10.32 12.67
C ALA A 91 17.12 9.71 13.82
N ALA A 92 16.70 9.96 15.07
CA ALA A 92 17.33 9.41 16.26
C ALA A 92 16.62 8.13 16.76
N GLU A 93 15.74 7.54 15.94
CA GLU A 93 14.91 6.39 16.29
C GLU A 93 14.11 6.59 17.60
N HIS A 94 13.73 7.84 17.89
CA HIS A 94 12.93 8.19 19.06
C HIS A 94 11.43 7.87 18.85
N SER A 95 10.58 8.35 19.77
CA SER A 95 9.15 8.09 19.77
C SER A 95 8.41 8.66 18.55
N TYR A 96 7.46 7.89 18.01
CA TYR A 96 6.52 8.29 16.96
C TYR A 96 5.22 8.90 17.55
N GLU A 97 5.18 9.14 18.85
CA GLU A 97 4.10 9.85 19.53
C GLU A 97 3.64 11.14 18.83
N PRO A 98 4.52 11.95 18.19
CA PRO A 98 4.07 13.17 17.53
C PRO A 98 3.10 12.96 16.37
N ILE A 99 3.12 11.80 15.70
CA ILE A 99 2.15 11.45 14.65
C ILE A 99 1.07 10.48 15.15
N ARG A 100 1.12 10.06 16.42
CA ARG A 100 0.08 9.22 17.00
C ARG A 100 -1.21 10.02 17.14
N GLY A 101 -2.30 9.42 16.68
CA GLY A 101 -3.61 10.07 16.58
C GLY A 101 -3.81 10.93 15.33
N GLU A 102 -2.76 11.11 14.51
CA GLU A 102 -2.92 11.69 13.17
C GLU A 102 -3.37 10.62 12.19
N THR A 103 -4.26 10.98 11.27
CA THR A 103 -4.95 10.03 10.39
C THR A 103 -5.01 10.51 8.95
N VAL A 104 -5.18 9.55 8.04
CA VAL A 104 -5.56 9.79 6.65
C VAL A 104 -6.83 8.99 6.34
N LEU A 105 -7.85 9.67 5.84
CA LEU A 105 -9.10 9.07 5.38
C LEU A 105 -9.00 8.77 3.89
N PHE A 106 -9.12 7.49 3.52
CA PHE A 106 -9.09 7.04 2.13
C PHE A 106 -10.47 6.54 1.67
N LEU A 107 -10.82 6.90 0.45
CA LEU A 107 -11.91 6.34 -0.34
C LEU A 107 -11.32 5.38 -1.38
N PHE A 108 -11.87 4.17 -1.43
CA PHE A 108 -11.46 3.12 -2.35
C PHE A 108 -12.57 2.92 -3.38
N VAL A 109 -12.22 2.94 -4.66
CA VAL A 109 -13.18 2.86 -5.77
C VAL A 109 -12.71 1.81 -6.78
N GLY A 110 -13.58 0.87 -7.16
CA GLY A 110 -13.18 -0.21 -8.07
C GLY A 110 -12.26 -1.26 -7.42
N VAL A 111 -12.34 -1.44 -6.10
CA VAL A 111 -11.47 -2.35 -5.34
C VAL A 111 -12.19 -3.65 -4.99
N GLY A 112 -11.55 -4.79 -5.26
CA GLY A 112 -12.06 -6.12 -4.92
C GLY A 112 -12.19 -6.38 -3.42
N LYS A 113 -13.17 -7.20 -3.05
CA LYS A 113 -13.41 -7.65 -1.66
C LYS A 113 -12.17 -8.22 -0.94
N PRO A 114 -11.27 -9.00 -1.58
CA PRO A 114 -10.10 -9.53 -0.89
C PRO A 114 -9.16 -8.43 -0.38
N VAL A 115 -9.01 -7.35 -1.16
CA VAL A 115 -8.20 -6.19 -0.76
C VAL A 115 -8.82 -5.52 0.47
N TYR A 116 -10.14 -5.30 0.45
CA TYR A 116 -10.86 -4.78 1.62
C TYR A 116 -10.63 -5.64 2.88
N ASP A 117 -10.74 -6.97 2.75
CA ASP A 117 -10.56 -7.90 3.86
C ASP A 117 -9.13 -7.87 4.41
N HIS A 118 -8.13 -7.64 3.58
CA HIS A 118 -6.78 -7.41 4.05
C HIS A 118 -6.64 -6.07 4.76
N LEU A 119 -7.14 -4.98 4.16
CA LEU A 119 -6.98 -3.63 4.67
C LEU A 119 -7.68 -3.41 6.02
N VAL A 120 -8.85 -4.02 6.22
CA VAL A 120 -9.63 -3.87 7.45
C VAL A 120 -8.93 -4.43 8.69
N THR A 121 -7.98 -5.37 8.52
CA THR A 121 -7.20 -5.90 9.65
C THR A 121 -6.26 -4.86 10.26
N TYR A 122 -5.93 -3.81 9.52
CA TYR A 122 -4.99 -2.75 9.96
C TYR A 122 -5.68 -1.53 10.58
N SER A 123 -7.01 -1.46 10.59
CA SER A 123 -7.74 -0.38 11.26
C SER A 123 -7.76 -0.62 12.79
N VAL A 124 -6.60 -0.49 13.43
CA VAL A 124 -6.44 -0.64 14.89
C VAL A 124 -7.00 0.61 15.59
N GLY A 125 -7.84 0.44 16.61
CA GLY A 125 -8.33 1.55 17.46
C GLY A 125 -9.45 2.44 16.88
N ARG A 126 -10.01 2.07 15.71
CA ARG A 126 -11.16 2.66 14.99
C ARG A 126 -11.29 4.19 15.01
N VAL A 127 -10.78 4.79 13.95
CA VAL A 127 -11.28 6.04 13.41
C VAL A 127 -11.76 5.70 11.99
N THR A 128 -13.05 5.93 11.73
CA THR A 128 -13.85 5.69 10.51
C THR A 128 -13.62 4.41 9.68
N ARG A 129 -14.57 3.46 9.73
CA ARG A 129 -14.77 2.39 8.74
C ARG A 129 -16.18 2.50 8.18
N ILE A 130 -16.31 2.87 6.90
CA ILE A 130 -17.59 2.86 6.19
C ILE A 130 -17.42 1.98 4.96
N ALA A 131 -17.74 0.70 5.11
CA ALA A 131 -18.11 -0.11 3.96
C ALA A 131 -19.58 -0.33 4.09
N ALA A 132 -20.34 0.11 3.09
CA ALA A 132 -21.76 -0.15 3.12
C ALA A 132 -21.93 -1.68 3.12
N GLY A 133 -22.57 -2.20 4.17
CA GLY A 133 -22.77 -3.63 4.29
C GLY A 133 -23.46 -4.12 3.03
N GLN A 134 -23.07 -5.30 2.53
CA GLN A 134 -23.64 -5.84 1.30
C GLN A 134 -25.17 -5.81 1.33
N ARG A 135 -25.79 -5.82 2.53
CA ARG A 135 -27.20 -5.54 2.85
C ARG A 135 -27.89 -4.45 2.02
N ALA A 136 -27.20 -3.37 1.68
CA ALA A 136 -27.79 -2.23 0.99
C ALA A 136 -27.19 -1.96 -0.40
N ASN A 137 -26.16 -2.68 -0.84
CA ASN A 137 -25.43 -2.33 -2.06
C ASN A 137 -25.07 -3.52 -2.94
N LEU A 138 -24.99 -3.24 -4.23
CA LEU A 138 -24.69 -4.19 -5.29
C LEU A 138 -23.21 -4.15 -5.68
N PRO A 139 -22.59 -5.30 -5.99
CA PRO A 139 -21.21 -5.34 -6.48
C PRO A 139 -21.08 -4.56 -7.79
N TRP A 140 -20.02 -3.76 -7.92
CA TRP A 140 -19.78 -2.93 -9.12
C TRP A 140 -19.21 -3.74 -10.29
N GLY A 141 -18.74 -4.96 -10.05
CA GLY A 141 -18.02 -5.74 -11.03
C GLY A 141 -17.31 -6.95 -10.44
N TYR A 142 -16.33 -7.45 -11.18
CA TYR A 142 -15.42 -8.51 -10.78
C TYR A 142 -13.96 -8.09 -11.04
N GLU A 143 -13.07 -8.36 -10.07
CA GLU A 143 -11.62 -8.20 -10.22
C GLU A 143 -10.99 -9.59 -10.43
N VAL A 144 -10.34 -9.76 -11.59
CA VAL A 144 -9.59 -10.96 -11.90
C VAL A 144 -8.39 -11.05 -10.95
N PRO A 145 -8.15 -12.22 -10.30
CA PRO A 145 -6.99 -12.40 -9.43
C PRO A 145 -5.69 -12.09 -10.16
N ALA A 146 -4.77 -11.40 -9.51
CA ALA A 146 -3.50 -11.00 -10.12
C ALA A 146 -2.62 -12.23 -10.44
N GLU A 147 -2.81 -13.30 -9.68
CA GLU A 147 -2.07 -14.56 -9.74
C GLU A 147 -2.69 -15.57 -10.73
N ALA A 148 -3.76 -15.18 -11.45
CA ALA A 148 -4.46 -16.07 -12.36
C ALA A 148 -3.59 -16.45 -13.57
N ARG A 149 -3.24 -17.74 -13.68
CA ARG A 149 -2.54 -18.29 -14.87
C ARG A 149 -3.40 -18.27 -16.14
N ASP A 150 -4.70 -18.44 -16.00
CA ASP A 150 -5.71 -18.27 -17.07
C ASP A 150 -6.74 -17.22 -16.64
N PRO A 151 -6.46 -15.91 -16.85
CA PRO A 151 -7.38 -14.83 -16.50
C PRO A 151 -8.78 -14.99 -17.11
N GLU A 152 -8.84 -15.46 -18.35
CA GLU A 152 -10.08 -15.55 -19.12
C GLU A 152 -11.03 -16.61 -18.59
N ARG A 153 -10.52 -17.70 -17.99
CA ARG A 153 -11.36 -18.65 -17.26
C ARG A 153 -12.16 -17.98 -16.15
N TYR A 154 -11.52 -17.16 -15.32
CA TYR A 154 -12.19 -16.48 -14.22
C TYR A 154 -13.25 -15.50 -14.72
N VAL A 155 -12.99 -14.83 -15.85
CA VAL A 155 -13.97 -13.97 -16.51
C VAL A 155 -15.17 -14.79 -16.98
N ARG A 156 -14.96 -15.85 -17.77
CA ARG A 156 -16.04 -16.70 -18.32
C ARG A 156 -16.92 -17.33 -17.25
N GLU A 157 -16.35 -17.73 -16.12
CA GLU A 157 -17.09 -18.39 -15.04
C GLU A 157 -17.81 -17.39 -14.11
N ASN A 158 -17.13 -16.33 -13.67
CA ASN A 158 -17.62 -15.49 -12.58
C ASN A 158 -18.41 -14.27 -13.04
N VAL A 159 -18.07 -13.68 -14.20
CA VAL A 159 -18.75 -12.47 -14.69
C VAL A 159 -20.21 -12.76 -15.04
N PRO A 160 -20.55 -13.80 -15.83
CA PRO A 160 -21.96 -14.11 -16.13
C PRO A 160 -22.77 -14.46 -14.88
N ARG A 161 -22.17 -15.23 -13.95
CA ARG A 161 -22.82 -15.59 -12.68
C ARG A 161 -23.16 -14.37 -11.85
N LEU A 162 -22.21 -13.46 -11.66
CA LEU A 162 -22.42 -12.26 -10.86
C LEU A 162 -23.42 -11.32 -11.52
N ARG A 163 -23.36 -11.21 -12.86
CA ARG A 163 -24.30 -10.44 -13.67
C ARG A 163 -25.74 -10.95 -13.55
N GLN A 164 -25.94 -12.26 -13.63
CA GLN A 164 -27.25 -12.88 -13.43
C GLN A 164 -27.82 -12.55 -12.05
N LEU A 165 -27.01 -12.74 -10.99
CA LEU A 165 -27.43 -12.43 -9.63
C LEU A 165 -27.80 -10.94 -9.46
N LEU A 166 -27.08 -10.03 -10.12
CA LEU A 166 -27.40 -8.60 -10.12
C LEU A 166 -28.76 -8.32 -10.76
N LEU A 167 -29.02 -8.90 -11.93
CA LEU A 167 -30.29 -8.73 -12.64
C LEU A 167 -31.47 -9.30 -11.84
N GLU A 168 -31.31 -10.50 -11.25
CA GLU A 168 -32.34 -11.11 -10.39
C GLU A 168 -32.72 -10.21 -9.21
N VAL A 169 -31.72 -9.51 -8.63
CA VAL A 169 -31.94 -8.55 -7.55
C VAL A 169 -32.64 -7.29 -8.04
N LEU A 170 -32.17 -6.69 -9.13
CA LEU A 170 -32.70 -5.44 -9.67
C LEU A 170 -34.13 -5.60 -10.18
N GLU A 171 -34.45 -6.75 -10.77
CA GLU A 171 -35.79 -7.07 -11.29
C GLU A 171 -36.74 -7.58 -10.20
N GLY A 172 -36.27 -7.77 -8.96
CA GLY A 172 -37.07 -8.29 -7.85
C GLY A 172 -37.54 -9.74 -8.07
N LYS A 173 -36.86 -10.50 -8.92
CA LYS A 173 -37.22 -11.87 -9.30
C LYS A 173 -36.63 -12.94 -8.38
N SER A 174 -35.77 -12.54 -7.44
CA SER A 174 -35.24 -13.46 -6.44
C SER A 174 -36.34 -13.91 -5.47
N GLY A 175 -36.67 -15.20 -5.49
CA GLY A 175 -37.45 -15.84 -4.43
C GLY A 175 -36.67 -15.98 -3.10
N GLU A 176 -35.36 -15.73 -3.12
CA GLU A 176 -34.45 -15.81 -1.98
C GLU A 176 -34.22 -14.45 -1.32
N PRO A 177 -34.02 -14.38 0.02
CA PRO A 177 -33.59 -13.17 0.68
C PRO A 177 -32.24 -12.68 0.13
N MET A 178 -32.09 -11.36 0.01
CA MET A 178 -30.84 -10.72 -0.42
C MET A 178 -29.57 -11.18 0.31
N GLN A 179 -29.69 -11.63 1.56
CA GLN A 179 -28.56 -12.18 2.31
C GLN A 179 -28.10 -13.55 1.80
N ALA A 180 -29.04 -14.40 1.37
CA ALA A 180 -28.74 -15.72 0.82
C ALA A 180 -28.05 -15.60 -0.55
N LEU A 181 -28.59 -14.75 -1.45
CA LEU A 181 -28.00 -14.52 -2.78
C LEU A 181 -26.54 -14.05 -2.72
N ARG A 182 -26.15 -13.28 -1.71
CA ARG A 182 -24.78 -12.79 -1.56
C ARG A 182 -23.78 -13.87 -1.21
N SER A 183 -24.22 -14.95 -0.57
CA SER A 183 -23.35 -16.11 -0.31
C SER A 183 -22.88 -16.76 -1.62
N ALA A 184 -23.62 -16.54 -2.72
CA ALA A 184 -23.25 -17.01 -4.04
C ALA A 184 -22.29 -16.07 -4.80
N TYR A 185 -21.92 -14.90 -4.24
CA TYR A 185 -20.97 -14.00 -4.88
C TYR A 185 -19.56 -14.60 -4.90
N PRO A 186 -18.85 -14.51 -6.04
CA PRO A 186 -17.46 -14.92 -6.10
C PRO A 186 -16.61 -14.01 -5.20
N VAL A 187 -15.58 -14.56 -4.58
CA VAL A 187 -14.72 -13.82 -3.63
C VAL A 187 -14.13 -12.54 -4.23
N GLY A 188 -13.80 -12.53 -5.52
CA GLY A 188 -13.20 -11.40 -6.22
C GLY A 188 -14.17 -10.31 -6.69
N TYR A 189 -15.42 -10.25 -6.21
CA TYR A 189 -16.32 -9.18 -6.62
C TYR A 189 -15.77 -7.79 -6.22
N VAL A 190 -16.00 -6.80 -7.07
CA VAL A 190 -15.64 -5.40 -6.83
C VAL A 190 -16.65 -4.79 -5.87
N MET A 191 -16.16 -4.32 -4.73
CA MET A 191 -17.02 -3.69 -3.74
C MET A 191 -17.54 -2.34 -4.23
N PRO A 192 -18.76 -1.94 -3.84
CA PRO A 192 -19.12 -0.52 -3.84
C PRO A 192 -18.06 0.30 -3.11
N PRO A 193 -17.89 1.59 -3.47
CA PRO A 193 -16.92 2.45 -2.82
C PRO A 193 -17.02 2.42 -1.31
N PHE A 194 -15.87 2.38 -0.64
CA PHE A 194 -15.79 2.29 0.81
C PHE A 194 -14.70 3.21 1.36
N LEU A 195 -14.85 3.59 2.63
CA LEU A 195 -13.93 4.43 3.37
C LEU A 195 -13.22 3.63 4.46
N LEU A 196 -11.91 3.81 4.54
CA LEU A 196 -11.10 3.40 5.69
C LEU A 196 -10.19 4.54 6.09
N GLU A 197 -10.13 4.82 7.38
CA GLU A 197 -9.20 5.77 7.95
C GLU A 197 -8.10 5.03 8.73
N PHE A 198 -6.86 5.46 8.51
CA PHE A 198 -5.68 4.85 9.11
C PHE A 198 -4.89 5.91 9.86
N GLY A 199 -4.36 5.54 11.02
CA GLY A 199 -3.37 6.38 11.71
C GLY A 199 -2.07 6.43 10.91
N GLU A 200 -1.41 7.58 10.87
CA GLU A 200 -0.13 7.74 10.13
C GLU A 200 0.96 6.79 10.65
N GLU A 201 1.02 6.56 11.97
CA GLU A 201 1.90 5.55 12.57
C GLU A 201 1.58 4.13 12.07
N ALA A 202 0.29 3.79 11.97
CA ALA A 202 -0.14 2.47 11.51
C ALA A 202 0.15 2.26 10.01
N LEU A 203 -0.01 3.31 9.20
CA LEU A 203 0.34 3.27 7.78
C LEU A 203 1.81 2.89 7.60
N ILE A 204 2.74 3.61 8.24
CA ILE A 204 4.16 3.36 8.03
C ILE A 204 4.67 2.08 8.71
N LYS A 205 4.23 1.80 9.94
CA LYS A 205 4.77 0.66 10.72
C LYS A 205 4.11 -0.67 10.40
N ASN A 206 2.86 -0.66 9.93
CA ASN A 206 2.08 -1.89 9.73
C ASN A 206 1.65 -2.07 8.28
N VAL A 207 0.89 -1.13 7.71
CA VAL A 207 0.28 -1.29 6.39
C VAL A 207 1.34 -1.36 5.29
N PHE A 208 2.11 -0.28 5.11
CA PHE A 208 3.14 -0.21 4.08
C PHE A 208 4.25 -1.22 4.33
N ARG A 209 4.60 -1.43 5.61
CA ARG A 209 5.56 -2.47 5.98
C ARG A 209 5.12 -3.84 5.46
N GLN A 210 4.02 -4.37 5.96
CA GLN A 210 3.59 -5.74 5.63
C GLN A 210 3.14 -5.91 4.19
N ARG A 211 2.67 -4.84 3.53
CA ARG A 211 2.09 -4.92 2.18
C ARG A 211 2.98 -4.42 1.05
N LEU A 212 4.05 -3.68 1.34
CA LEU A 212 4.99 -3.17 0.32
C LEU A 212 6.46 -3.42 0.64
N PHE A 213 6.87 -3.38 1.91
CA PHE A 213 8.30 -3.40 2.28
C PHE A 213 8.79 -4.80 2.62
N GLU A 214 7.90 -5.67 3.11
CA GLU A 214 8.21 -7.06 3.43
C GLU A 214 7.95 -7.97 2.21
N PRO A 215 8.85 -8.92 1.94
CA PRO A 215 8.66 -9.93 0.89
C PRO A 215 7.48 -10.83 1.27
N GLY A 216 6.40 -10.79 0.49
CA GLY A 216 5.23 -11.67 0.71
C GLY A 216 3.90 -11.06 0.30
N ALA A 217 3.80 -9.74 0.19
CA ALA A 217 2.61 -9.10 -0.35
C ALA A 217 2.77 -8.81 -1.84
N GLN A 218 1.98 -9.51 -2.65
CA GLN A 218 1.87 -9.33 -4.08
C GLN A 218 0.39 -9.31 -4.48
N GLY A 219 0.12 -8.95 -5.74
CA GLY A 219 -1.23 -8.90 -6.29
C GLY A 219 -2.02 -7.63 -5.94
N ALA A 220 -3.35 -7.72 -6.04
CA ALA A 220 -4.24 -6.55 -6.01
C ALA A 220 -4.12 -5.71 -4.73
N THR A 221 -3.80 -6.34 -3.59
CA THR A 221 -3.63 -5.60 -2.33
C THR A 221 -2.37 -4.74 -2.33
N ALA A 222 -1.26 -5.27 -2.86
CA ALA A 222 0.00 -4.52 -2.93
C ALA A 222 -0.14 -3.31 -3.88
N GLU A 223 -0.87 -3.47 -4.98
CA GLU A 223 -1.17 -2.38 -5.91
C GLU A 223 -2.00 -1.28 -5.23
N VAL A 224 -3.10 -1.62 -4.56
CA VAL A 224 -3.93 -0.64 -3.84
C VAL A 224 -3.18 0.02 -2.69
N VAL A 225 -2.31 -0.72 -1.98
CA VAL A 225 -1.48 -0.11 -0.92
C VAL A 225 -0.39 0.78 -1.52
N ARG A 226 0.09 0.50 -2.74
CA ARG A 226 1.00 1.39 -3.46
C ARG A 226 0.30 2.70 -3.81
N ASP A 227 -0.93 2.64 -4.30
CA ASP A 227 -1.77 3.81 -4.53
C ASP A 227 -1.96 4.64 -3.25
N MET A 228 -2.19 3.98 -2.10
CA MET A 228 -2.25 4.66 -0.79
C MET A 228 -0.92 5.37 -0.45
N LEU A 229 0.22 4.71 -0.68
CA LEU A 229 1.54 5.31 -0.44
C LEU A 229 1.77 6.54 -1.33
N ASP A 230 1.41 6.45 -2.60
CA ASP A 230 1.56 7.55 -3.55
C ASP A 230 0.62 8.72 -3.22
N CYS A 231 -0.56 8.44 -2.66
CA CYS A 231 -1.45 9.48 -2.15
C CYS A 231 -0.80 10.23 -0.99
N VAL A 232 -0.20 9.53 -0.03
CA VAL A 232 0.41 10.21 1.13
C VAL A 232 1.67 10.98 0.75
N PHE A 233 2.47 10.49 -0.21
CA PHE A 233 3.56 11.27 -0.80
C PHE A 233 3.06 12.55 -1.48
N ALA A 234 1.94 12.48 -2.18
CA ALA A 234 1.35 13.65 -2.81
C ALA A 234 0.80 14.65 -1.78
N LEU A 235 0.34 14.19 -0.61
CA LEU A 235 -0.10 15.06 0.50
C LEU A 235 1.08 15.79 1.16
N ASP A 236 2.11 15.06 1.60
CA ASP A 236 3.32 15.62 2.24
C ASP A 236 4.56 14.78 1.92
N ARG A 237 5.21 15.10 0.80
CA ARG A 237 6.35 14.34 0.30
C ARG A 237 7.50 14.27 1.30
N GLU A 238 7.87 15.39 1.92
CA GLU A 238 9.00 15.47 2.85
C GLU A 238 8.78 14.56 4.07
N LYS A 239 7.58 14.60 4.66
CA LYS A 239 7.23 13.74 5.79
C LYS A 239 7.38 12.27 5.41
N TRP A 240 6.72 11.87 4.32
CA TRP A 240 6.64 10.45 3.97
C TRP A 240 7.95 9.90 3.39
N GLU A 241 8.78 10.73 2.73
CA GLU A 241 10.13 10.31 2.32
C GLU A 241 11.00 10.02 3.53
N VAL A 242 11.00 10.89 4.55
CA VAL A 242 11.72 10.63 5.81
C VAL A 242 11.16 9.38 6.48
N LEU A 243 9.85 9.24 6.64
CA LEU A 243 9.27 8.07 7.28
C LEU A 243 9.61 6.76 6.54
N VAL A 244 9.62 6.76 5.21
CA VAL A 244 10.03 5.61 4.39
C VAL A 244 11.53 5.35 4.48
N ASP A 245 12.37 6.38 4.63
CA ASP A 245 13.81 6.19 4.85
C ASP A 245 14.11 5.45 6.16
N TYR A 246 13.27 5.56 7.19
CA TYR A 246 13.49 4.85 8.46
C TYR A 246 12.68 3.56 8.63
N HIS A 247 11.78 3.24 7.70
CA HIS A 247 10.91 2.06 7.77
C HIS A 247 10.85 1.22 6.50
N GLY A 248 11.42 1.71 5.41
CA GLY A 248 11.32 1.13 4.08
C GLY A 248 11.99 -0.25 3.94
N PRO A 249 11.95 -0.82 2.74
CA PRO A 249 12.40 -2.19 2.48
C PRO A 249 13.90 -2.38 2.80
N HIS A 250 14.71 -1.34 2.64
CA HIS A 250 16.14 -1.39 2.92
C HIS A 250 16.45 -1.62 4.41
N VAL A 251 15.57 -1.22 5.35
CA VAL A 251 15.77 -1.47 6.79
C VAL A 251 15.76 -2.96 7.11
N GLN A 252 14.93 -3.74 6.41
CA GLN A 252 14.91 -5.19 6.58
C GLN A 252 16.18 -5.84 6.06
N ARG A 253 16.61 -5.41 4.88
CA ARG A 253 17.86 -5.85 4.26
C ARG A 253 19.04 -5.53 5.17
N TRP A 254 19.06 -4.32 5.75
CA TRP A 254 20.07 -3.90 6.72
C TRP A 254 20.05 -4.77 7.99
N ARG A 255 18.89 -4.98 8.61
CA ARG A 255 18.75 -5.84 9.81
C ARG A 255 19.17 -7.29 9.54
N ARG A 256 18.98 -7.78 8.32
CA ARG A 256 19.44 -9.10 7.88
C ARG A 256 20.95 -9.10 7.67
N ALA A 257 21.49 -8.08 7.01
CA ALA A 257 22.93 -7.88 6.82
C ALA A 257 23.66 -7.90 8.15
N MET A 258 23.27 -7.04 9.11
CA MET A 258 23.91 -6.95 10.43
C MET A 258 23.85 -8.26 11.21
N ARG A 259 22.71 -8.99 11.14
CA ARG A 259 22.61 -10.31 11.77
C ARG A 259 23.56 -11.32 11.13
N ARG A 260 23.61 -11.39 9.80
CA ARG A 260 24.52 -12.30 9.10
C ARG A 260 25.99 -11.97 9.32
N LEU A 261 26.37 -10.70 9.25
CA LEU A 261 27.73 -10.27 9.56
C LEU A 261 28.14 -10.72 10.97
N ARG A 262 27.25 -10.59 11.95
CA ARG A 262 27.49 -11.02 13.33
C ARG A 262 27.52 -12.54 13.47
N ASP A 263 26.54 -13.24 12.90
CA ASP A 263 26.35 -14.68 13.11
C ASP A 263 27.37 -15.51 12.32
N GLU A 264 27.81 -15.03 11.15
CA GLU A 264 28.83 -15.67 10.30
C GLU A 264 30.23 -15.06 10.50
N GLU A 265 30.38 -14.06 11.39
CA GLU A 265 31.64 -13.32 11.66
C GLU A 265 32.37 -12.81 10.39
N LEU A 266 31.61 -12.43 9.36
CA LEU A 266 32.16 -12.09 8.04
C LEU A 266 32.99 -10.81 8.07
N THR A 267 34.19 -10.91 7.51
CA THR A 267 35.07 -9.77 7.25
C THR A 267 34.65 -9.00 6.00
N ALA A 268 35.11 -7.75 5.88
CA ALA A 268 34.88 -6.95 4.67
C ALA A 268 35.44 -7.64 3.42
N GLU A 269 36.64 -8.24 3.52
CA GLU A 269 37.24 -9.00 2.43
C GLU A 269 36.35 -10.14 1.94
N GLU A 270 35.86 -10.98 2.86
CA GLU A 270 35.00 -12.12 2.52
C GLU A 270 33.70 -11.68 1.86
N VAL A 271 33.09 -10.58 2.32
CA VAL A 271 31.87 -10.04 1.70
C VAL A 271 32.14 -9.61 0.25
N PHE A 272 33.25 -8.92 -0.01
CA PHE A 272 33.58 -8.47 -1.36
C PHE A 272 33.94 -9.64 -2.27
N ARG A 273 34.78 -10.58 -1.79
CA ARG A 273 35.21 -11.77 -2.56
C ARG A 273 34.04 -12.71 -2.88
N ARG A 274 33.21 -13.04 -1.88
CA ARG A 274 32.11 -14.02 -2.01
C ARG A 274 31.04 -13.58 -3.02
N TYR A 275 30.98 -12.29 -3.32
CA TYR A 275 29.97 -11.71 -4.20
C TYR A 275 30.56 -11.01 -5.44
N GLY A 276 31.83 -11.29 -5.76
CA GLY A 276 32.43 -10.96 -7.05
C GLY A 276 32.81 -9.49 -7.24
N PHE A 277 32.96 -8.72 -6.16
CA PHE A 277 33.55 -7.39 -6.25
C PHE A 277 35.07 -7.52 -6.44
N PRO A 278 35.71 -6.65 -7.25
CA PRO A 278 37.15 -6.70 -7.43
C PRO A 278 37.85 -6.39 -6.12
N VAL A 279 38.80 -7.23 -5.76
CA VAL A 279 39.61 -7.12 -4.56
C VAL A 279 41.06 -7.28 -5.01
N GLU A 280 41.89 -6.26 -4.79
CA GLU A 280 43.32 -6.32 -5.13
C GLU A 280 44.09 -6.72 -3.87
N GLU A 281 44.92 -7.76 -4.00
CA GLU A 281 45.88 -8.13 -2.95
C GLU A 281 47.11 -7.21 -3.05
N GLU A 282 47.46 -6.54 -1.96
CA GLU A 282 48.69 -5.78 -1.83
C GLU A 282 49.74 -6.57 -1.02
N GLU A 283 51.00 -6.12 -1.04
CA GLU A 283 52.06 -6.69 -0.20
C GLU A 283 51.67 -6.64 1.29
N GLU A 284 52.19 -7.58 2.08
CA GLU A 284 51.91 -7.71 3.54
C GLU A 284 50.48 -8.12 3.92
N GLY A 285 49.67 -8.63 2.98
CA GLY A 285 48.34 -9.18 3.29
C GLY A 285 47.25 -8.12 3.43
N TRP A 286 47.51 -6.90 2.94
CA TRP A 286 46.50 -5.85 2.82
C TRP A 286 45.60 -6.11 1.62
N VAL A 287 44.34 -5.70 1.78
CA VAL A 287 43.30 -5.84 0.78
C VAL A 287 42.80 -4.47 0.36
N ARG A 288 42.92 -4.16 -0.94
CA ARG A 288 42.46 -2.90 -1.49
C ARG A 288 41.08 -3.05 -2.13
N ILE A 289 40.15 -2.24 -1.63
CA ILE A 289 38.78 -2.13 -2.18
C ILE A 289 38.76 -0.96 -3.20
N PRO A 290 38.22 -1.17 -4.42
CA PRO A 290 38.16 -0.13 -5.45
C PRO A 290 37.44 1.14 -4.98
N LYS A 291 37.99 2.30 -5.36
CA LYS A 291 37.34 3.60 -5.10
C LYS A 291 36.01 3.67 -5.85
N GLY A 292 34.98 4.20 -5.18
CA GLY A 292 33.64 4.38 -5.75
C GLY A 292 32.66 3.25 -5.48
N VAL A 293 33.09 2.15 -4.84
CA VAL A 293 32.17 1.09 -4.41
C VAL A 293 31.54 1.47 -3.06
N SER A 294 30.20 1.57 -3.03
CA SER A 294 29.45 1.85 -1.81
C SER A 294 29.38 0.60 -0.93
N LEU A 295 30.03 0.63 0.24
CA LEU A 295 29.95 -0.47 1.21
C LEU A 295 28.48 -0.77 1.61
N TYR A 296 27.65 0.26 1.73
CA TYR A 296 26.24 0.10 2.05
C TYR A 296 25.51 -0.73 0.97
N GLU A 297 25.70 -0.39 -0.31
CA GLU A 297 25.08 -1.12 -1.41
C GLU A 297 25.58 -2.56 -1.48
N VAL A 298 26.89 -2.78 -1.30
CA VAL A 298 27.48 -4.11 -1.21
C VAL A 298 26.79 -4.93 -0.12
N LEU A 299 26.69 -4.40 1.11
CA LEU A 299 26.06 -5.11 2.21
C LEU A 299 24.60 -5.44 1.95
N LEU A 300 23.84 -4.53 1.33
CA LEU A 300 22.43 -4.77 1.03
C LEU A 300 22.23 -5.82 -0.08
N GLU A 301 23.03 -5.79 -1.15
CA GLU A 301 22.93 -6.71 -2.30
C GLU A 301 23.49 -8.11 -2.01
N THR A 302 24.26 -8.26 -0.94
CA THR A 302 24.94 -9.51 -0.58
C THR A 302 24.29 -10.16 0.65
N VAL A 303 24.85 -9.91 1.83
CA VAL A 303 24.41 -10.47 3.12
C VAL A 303 22.99 -10.01 3.48
N GLY A 304 22.63 -8.78 3.11
CA GLY A 304 21.30 -8.20 3.31
C GLY A 304 20.25 -8.64 2.31
N LYS A 305 20.61 -9.38 1.26
CA LYS A 305 19.66 -9.83 0.23
C LYS A 305 18.60 -10.73 0.85
N LEU A 306 17.34 -10.36 0.64
CA LEU A 306 16.19 -11.12 1.11
C LEU A 306 16.08 -12.43 0.30
N PRO A 307 15.61 -13.51 0.92
CA PRO A 307 15.38 -14.76 0.21
C PRO A 307 14.28 -14.53 -0.83
N PRO A 308 14.33 -15.25 -1.97
CA PRO A 308 13.27 -15.14 -2.96
C PRO A 308 11.93 -15.52 -2.32
N THR A 309 10.90 -14.76 -2.65
CA THR A 309 9.52 -15.03 -2.22
C THR A 309 9.06 -16.39 -2.77
N PHE A 310 7.99 -16.95 -2.16
CA PHE A 310 7.36 -18.16 -2.69
C PHE A 310 7.02 -18.03 -4.19
N TRP A 311 6.58 -16.84 -4.60
CA TRP A 311 6.17 -16.53 -5.96
C TRP A 311 7.35 -16.41 -6.93
N GLU A 312 8.44 -15.72 -6.53
CA GLU A 312 9.67 -15.66 -7.32
C GLU A 312 10.31 -17.04 -7.51
N LYS A 313 10.08 -17.98 -6.58
CA LYS A 313 10.47 -19.39 -6.77
C LYS A 313 9.58 -20.07 -7.81
N GLN A 314 8.26 -19.87 -7.74
CA GLN A 314 7.31 -20.40 -8.73
C GLN A 314 7.60 -19.92 -10.15
N GLU A 315 7.87 -18.62 -10.35
CA GLU A 315 8.20 -18.07 -11.68
C GLU A 315 9.51 -18.66 -12.24
N ARG A 316 10.50 -18.93 -11.40
CA ARG A 316 11.76 -19.57 -11.81
C ARG A 316 11.56 -21.05 -12.16
N GLU A 317 10.67 -21.74 -11.45
CA GLU A 317 10.32 -23.14 -11.71
C GLU A 317 9.48 -23.27 -13.00
N ASP A 318 8.53 -22.36 -13.22
CA ASP A 318 7.69 -22.34 -14.44
C ASP A 318 8.46 -21.84 -15.68
N GLY A 319 9.44 -20.95 -15.50
CA GLY A 319 10.31 -20.43 -16.57
C GLY A 319 11.44 -21.38 -16.99
N GLY A 320 11.72 -22.44 -16.20
CA GLY A 320 12.75 -23.44 -16.48
C GLY A 320 12.30 -24.60 -17.38
N SER A 321 11.05 -24.61 -17.85
CA SER A 321 10.45 -25.68 -18.67
C SER A 321 10.22 -25.26 -20.14
N LYS A 322 11.14 -24.46 -20.69
CA LYS A 322 11.23 -24.20 -22.13
C LYS A 322 12.69 -24.25 -22.54
N ASP A 323 13.25 -25.45 -22.52
CA ASP A 323 14.32 -25.92 -23.41
C ASP A 323 14.62 -27.38 -23.04
N THR A 324 13.82 -28.30 -23.58
CA THR A 324 14.24 -29.67 -23.94
C THR A 324 13.39 -30.14 -25.11
#